data_AF-A0A523DE50-F1
#
_entry.id   AF-A0A523DE50-F1
#
_cell.length_a   1.000
_cell.length_b   1.000
_cell.length_c   1.000
_cell.angle_alpha   90.00
_cell.angle_beta   90.00
_cell.angle_gamma   90.00
#
_symmetry.space_group_name_H-M   'P 1'
#
loop_
_entity.id
_entity.type
_entity.pdbx_description
1 polymer ?
#
loop_
_entity_poly.entity_id
_entity_poly.type
_entity_poly.pdbx_seq_one_letter_code
_entity_poly.pdbx_strand_id
1 'polypeptide(L)'
;MREQYEHQLIAKLRKIEALFARPGTDGERGAAEGASSRVRARLRALEQAEPVVEFRFSMTDSWSRSLFIALLRRYGLKPYRYSGQRQTTVMVRVTQTFLDQTLWPEFQQFQAVLHEHFEAVTKRVIARAIGPKDAEVEIREGQELEG
;
A
#
# COMPACT_ATOMS: atom_id res chain seq x y z
N MET A 1 9.89 -23.59 -3.44
CA MET A 1 8.41 -23.38 -3.47
C MET A 1 7.96 -22.10 -2.77
N ARG A 2 8.15 -21.89 -1.44
CA ARG A 2 7.74 -20.63 -0.77
C ARG A 2 8.28 -19.38 -1.49
N GLU A 3 9.57 -19.35 -1.78
CA GLU A 3 10.24 -18.21 -2.44
C GLU A 3 9.64 -17.87 -3.81
N GLN A 4 9.09 -18.84 -4.55
CA GLN A 4 8.53 -18.60 -5.89
C GLN A 4 7.26 -17.74 -5.81
N TYR A 5 6.45 -17.90 -4.76
CA TYR A 5 5.28 -17.04 -4.53
C TYR A 5 5.67 -15.62 -4.11
N GLU A 6 6.75 -15.48 -3.34
CA GLU A 6 7.30 -14.17 -2.94
C GLU A 6 7.87 -13.41 -4.15
N HIS A 7 8.64 -14.08 -5.00
CA HIS A 7 9.12 -13.50 -6.26
C HIS A 7 7.96 -13.06 -7.18
N GLN A 8 6.88 -13.86 -7.28
CA GLN A 8 5.67 -13.48 -8.03
C GLN A 8 4.95 -12.27 -7.42
N LEU A 9 4.86 -12.17 -6.09
CA LEU A 9 4.27 -11.03 -5.40
C LEU A 9 5.09 -9.75 -5.63
N ILE A 10 6.42 -9.83 -5.48
CA ILE A 10 7.35 -8.73 -5.78
C ILE A 10 7.24 -8.31 -7.25
N ALA A 11 7.06 -9.25 -8.18
CA ALA A 11 6.83 -8.94 -9.59
C ALA A 11 5.48 -8.25 -9.85
N LYS A 12 4.37 -8.68 -9.19
CA LYS A 12 3.08 -7.98 -9.24
C LYS A 12 3.23 -6.51 -8.79
N LEU A 13 3.89 -6.28 -7.65
CA LEU A 13 4.11 -4.93 -7.09
C LEU A 13 4.98 -4.06 -8.02
N ARG A 14 6.10 -4.59 -8.54
CA ARG A 14 6.93 -3.88 -9.53
C ARG A 14 6.18 -3.55 -10.83
N LYS A 15 5.18 -4.35 -11.22
CA LYS A 15 4.32 -4.05 -12.38
C LYS A 15 3.38 -2.88 -12.12
N ILE A 16 2.76 -2.80 -10.93
CA ILE A 16 1.90 -1.67 -10.53
C ILE A 16 2.69 -0.36 -10.57
N GLU A 17 3.87 -0.32 -9.96
CA GLU A 17 4.74 0.87 -9.98
C GLU A 17 5.11 1.33 -11.40
N ALA A 18 5.38 0.38 -12.29
CA ALA A 18 5.72 0.68 -13.68
C ALA A 18 4.58 1.36 -14.46
N LEU A 19 3.32 1.16 -14.05
CA LEU A 19 2.15 1.86 -14.60
C LEU A 19 2.13 3.33 -14.14
N PHE A 20 2.23 3.59 -12.83
CA PHE A 20 2.20 4.95 -12.27
C PHE A 20 3.35 5.85 -12.75
N ALA A 21 4.45 5.24 -13.17
CA ALA A 21 5.60 5.90 -13.74
C ALA A 21 5.58 6.10 -15.27
N ARG A 22 4.51 5.72 -15.98
CA ARG A 22 4.36 5.96 -17.43
C ARG A 22 3.45 7.17 -17.70
N PRO A 23 3.95 8.27 -18.31
CA PRO A 23 3.20 8.86 -19.42
C PRO A 23 3.06 7.80 -20.54
N GLY A 24 2.05 7.94 -21.40
CA GLY A 24 1.71 6.90 -22.38
C GLY A 24 2.87 6.51 -23.30
N THR A 25 3.18 5.20 -23.32
CA THR A 25 4.17 4.48 -24.15
C THR A 25 5.65 4.96 -24.11
N ASP A 26 6.67 4.08 -24.08
CA ASP A 26 6.69 2.67 -23.69
C ASP A 26 7.84 2.37 -22.67
N GLY A 27 9.01 1.78 -22.91
CA GLY A 27 9.33 0.48 -23.55
C GLY A 27 9.36 -0.69 -22.54
N GLU A 28 9.88 -1.85 -22.95
CA GLU A 28 10.11 -3.02 -22.09
C GLU A 28 11.49 -3.07 -21.39
N ARG A 29 11.58 -3.90 -20.33
CA ARG A 29 12.84 -4.51 -19.81
C ARG A 29 13.96 -3.57 -19.30
N GLY A 30 13.63 -2.32 -18.97
CA GLY A 30 14.46 -1.43 -18.11
C GLY A 30 13.66 -0.76 -16.97
N ALA A 31 12.47 -1.27 -16.64
CA ALA A 31 11.37 -0.42 -16.21
C ALA A 31 11.41 0.11 -14.76
N ALA A 32 11.88 -0.67 -13.77
CA ALA A 32 11.57 -0.44 -12.35
C ALA A 32 12.40 0.68 -11.68
N GLU A 33 13.73 0.70 -11.85
CA GLU A 33 14.55 1.81 -11.31
C GLU A 33 14.31 3.12 -12.08
N GLY A 34 14.03 2.99 -13.38
CA GLY A 34 13.47 4.07 -14.18
C GLY A 34 12.10 4.54 -13.67
N ALA A 35 11.25 3.65 -13.14
CA ALA A 35 9.92 3.98 -12.68
C ALA A 35 9.96 4.92 -11.46
N SER A 36 10.62 4.51 -10.37
CA SER A 36 10.78 5.38 -9.20
C SER A 36 11.48 6.70 -9.53
N SER A 37 12.34 6.71 -10.55
CA SER A 37 13.06 7.90 -11.00
C SER A 37 12.19 8.85 -11.84
N ARG A 38 11.33 8.35 -12.72
CA ARG A 38 10.33 9.15 -13.45
C ARG A 38 9.27 9.74 -12.51
N VAL A 39 8.80 8.96 -11.52
CA VAL A 39 7.85 9.47 -10.51
C VAL A 39 8.48 10.59 -9.68
N ARG A 40 9.74 10.44 -9.23
CA ARG A 40 10.50 11.50 -8.55
C ARG A 40 10.80 12.72 -9.44
N ALA A 41 10.84 12.56 -10.75
CA ALA A 41 10.94 13.70 -11.69
C ALA A 41 9.60 14.44 -11.80
N ARG A 42 8.47 13.73 -11.92
CA ARG A 42 7.12 14.34 -11.90
C ARG A 42 6.85 15.06 -10.59
N LEU A 43 7.17 14.44 -9.44
CA LEU A 43 7.04 15.07 -8.12
C LEU A 43 7.76 16.41 -8.08
N ARG A 44 9.06 16.45 -8.42
CA ARG A 44 9.84 17.69 -8.39
C ARG A 44 9.33 18.75 -9.37
N ALA A 45 8.79 18.37 -10.54
CA ALA A 45 8.16 19.31 -11.45
C ALA A 45 6.89 19.94 -10.86
N LEU A 46 6.07 19.14 -10.18
CA LEU A 46 4.88 19.62 -9.46
C LEU A 46 5.27 20.50 -8.26
N GLU A 47 6.30 20.14 -7.49
CA GLU A 47 6.84 20.95 -6.38
C GLU A 47 7.41 22.33 -6.81
N GLN A 48 7.58 22.59 -8.11
CA GLN A 48 7.88 23.94 -8.64
C GLN A 48 6.65 24.69 -9.17
N ALA A 49 5.52 24.01 -9.38
CA ALA A 49 4.32 24.55 -10.02
C ALA A 49 3.13 24.73 -9.06
N GLU A 50 3.02 23.92 -8.02
CA GLU A 50 1.93 23.93 -7.04
C GLU A 50 2.47 23.83 -5.59
N PRO A 51 1.77 24.41 -4.59
CA PRO A 51 2.27 24.50 -3.22
C PRO A 51 2.33 23.14 -2.51
N VAL A 52 3.43 22.91 -1.77
CA VAL A 52 3.64 21.70 -0.96
C VAL A 52 2.96 21.85 0.40
N VAL A 53 1.73 21.33 0.52
CA VAL A 53 0.90 21.40 1.74
C VAL A 53 1.07 20.15 2.62
N GLU A 54 0.58 20.21 3.87
CA GLU A 54 0.59 19.07 4.80
C GLU A 54 -0.68 18.23 4.66
N PHE A 55 -0.52 16.91 4.56
CA PHE A 55 -1.62 15.95 4.57
C PHE A 55 -1.50 14.99 5.75
N ARG A 56 -2.68 14.58 6.27
CA ARG A 56 -2.83 13.59 7.34
C ARG A 56 -3.52 12.33 6.83
N PHE A 57 -2.88 11.18 7.05
CA PHE A 57 -3.45 9.86 6.79
C PHE A 57 -3.61 9.10 8.10
N SER A 58 -4.77 8.47 8.29
CA SER A 58 -5.05 7.57 9.41
C SER A 58 -5.17 6.15 8.86
N MET A 59 -4.13 5.34 9.05
CA MET A 59 -4.09 3.99 8.49
C MET A 59 -4.93 3.04 9.33
N THR A 60 -5.49 2.00 8.70
CA THR A 60 -6.26 0.92 9.33
C THR A 60 -5.45 0.16 10.37
N ASP A 61 -4.18 -0.11 10.06
CA ASP A 61 -3.34 -1.05 10.79
C ASP A 61 -1.83 -0.73 10.65
N SER A 62 -0.99 -1.54 11.29
CA SER A 62 0.47 -1.37 11.32
C SER A 62 1.19 -1.76 10.02
N TRP A 63 0.63 -2.66 9.21
CA TRP A 63 1.18 -3.09 7.92
C TRP A 63 0.89 -2.07 6.83
N SER A 64 -0.36 -1.65 6.67
CA SER A 64 -0.80 -0.60 5.74
C SER A 64 -0.04 0.71 5.97
N ARG A 65 0.15 1.08 7.24
CA ARG A 65 1.05 2.20 7.64
C ARG A 65 2.49 2.00 7.20
N SER A 66 3.04 0.80 7.34
CA SER A 66 4.45 0.52 7.02
C SER A 66 4.68 0.46 5.50
N LEU A 67 3.70 -0.04 4.74
CA LEU A 67 3.63 0.05 3.28
C LEU A 67 3.62 1.51 2.80
N PHE A 68 2.75 2.34 3.37
CA PHE A 68 2.66 3.76 3.00
C PHE A 68 3.97 4.51 3.30
N ILE A 69 4.58 4.28 4.47
CA ILE A 69 5.90 4.84 4.83
C ILE A 69 7.00 4.38 3.86
N ALA A 70 6.98 3.13 3.39
CA ALA A 70 7.93 2.63 2.42
C ALA A 70 7.76 3.31 1.05
N LEU A 71 6.52 3.49 0.58
CA LEU A 71 6.23 4.18 -0.68
C LEU A 71 6.65 5.65 -0.64
N LEU A 72 6.30 6.37 0.43
CA LEU A 72 6.73 7.76 0.64
C LEU A 72 8.26 7.90 0.57
N ARG A 73 8.98 7.06 1.33
CA ARG A 73 10.45 7.05 1.32
C ARG A 73 11.03 6.74 -0.07
N ARG A 74 10.39 5.87 -0.85
CA ARG A 74 10.82 5.53 -2.21
C ARG A 74 10.77 6.72 -3.18
N TYR A 75 9.83 7.65 -2.96
CA TYR A 75 9.76 8.91 -3.69
C TYR A 75 10.53 10.06 -3.04
N GLY A 76 11.27 9.80 -1.96
CA GLY A 76 12.06 10.80 -1.23
C GLY A 76 11.22 11.68 -0.28
N LEU A 77 9.91 11.44 -0.20
CA LEU A 77 9.01 12.10 0.73
C LEU A 77 9.33 11.66 2.16
N LYS A 78 9.26 12.61 3.09
CA LYS A 78 9.62 12.41 4.51
C LYS A 78 8.34 12.29 5.35
N PRO A 79 7.87 11.08 5.70
CA PRO A 79 6.77 10.91 6.64
C PRO A 79 7.19 11.30 8.06
N TYR A 80 6.29 11.96 8.78
CA TYR A 80 6.41 12.32 10.20
C TYR A 80 5.09 12.10 10.93
N ARG A 81 5.06 12.46 12.22
CA ARG A 81 3.89 12.40 13.09
C ARG A 81 4.09 13.36 14.26
N TYR A 82 3.04 14.08 14.67
CA TYR A 82 3.08 14.92 15.86
C TYR A 82 2.94 14.10 17.16
N SER A 83 3.36 14.66 18.29
CA SER A 83 3.12 14.05 19.61
C SER A 83 1.62 13.84 19.86
N GLY A 84 1.27 12.81 20.64
CA GLY A 84 -0.12 12.44 20.95
C GLY A 84 -0.94 11.81 19.80
N GLN A 85 -0.49 11.88 18.54
CA GLN A 85 -1.20 11.23 17.43
C GLN A 85 -1.10 9.69 17.50
N ARG A 86 -2.16 8.97 17.10
CA ARG A 86 -2.20 7.49 17.07
C ARG A 86 -1.05 6.90 16.26
N GLN A 87 -0.58 5.69 16.62
CA GLN A 87 0.57 5.03 15.99
C GLN A 87 0.37 4.72 14.49
N THR A 88 -0.88 4.68 14.02
CA THR A 88 -1.27 4.52 12.61
C THR A 88 -1.43 5.85 11.85
N THR A 89 -1.28 7.01 12.51
CA THR A 89 -1.26 8.31 11.82
C THR A 89 0.08 8.52 11.11
N VAL A 90 0.03 8.93 9.84
CA VAL A 90 1.17 9.35 9.03
C VAL A 90 0.88 10.76 8.50
N MET A 91 1.78 11.70 8.79
CA MET A 91 1.79 13.05 8.22
C MET A 91 2.83 13.11 7.09
N VAL A 92 2.57 13.86 6.02
CA VAL A 92 3.55 14.13 4.97
C VAL A 92 3.27 15.47 4.30
N ARG A 93 4.34 16.14 3.85
CA ARG A 93 4.22 17.30 2.95
C ARG A 93 4.45 16.87 1.52
N VAL A 94 3.50 17.16 0.65
CA VAL A 94 3.50 16.84 -0.79
C VAL A 94 2.56 17.81 -1.52
N THR A 95 2.51 17.79 -2.84
CA THR A 95 1.55 18.57 -3.62
C THR A 95 0.25 17.80 -3.85
N GLN A 96 -0.88 18.49 -4.04
CA GLN A 96 -2.21 17.88 -4.19
C GLN A 96 -2.28 17.00 -5.46
N THR A 97 -1.81 17.51 -6.61
CA THR A 97 -1.89 16.75 -7.86
C THR A 97 -1.05 15.47 -7.81
N PHE A 98 0.11 15.48 -7.15
CA PHE A 98 0.90 14.26 -6.95
C PHE A 98 0.20 13.26 -6.02
N LEU A 99 -0.45 13.74 -4.95
CA LEU A 99 -1.20 12.89 -4.03
C LEU A 99 -2.31 12.12 -4.78
N ASP A 100 -3.19 12.85 -5.45
CA ASP A 100 -4.42 12.31 -6.03
C ASP A 100 -4.17 11.47 -7.28
N GLN A 101 -3.22 11.88 -8.14
CA GLN A 101 -2.95 11.21 -9.40
C GLN A 101 -1.88 10.12 -9.33
N THR A 102 -1.11 10.05 -8.22
CA THR A 102 0.00 9.09 -8.07
C THR A 102 -0.06 8.35 -6.75
N LEU A 103 0.22 9.05 -5.65
CA LEU A 103 0.61 8.43 -4.39
C LEU A 103 -0.52 7.62 -3.75
N TRP A 104 -1.74 8.17 -3.75
CA TRP A 104 -2.88 7.51 -3.11
C TRP A 104 -3.42 6.32 -3.94
N PRO A 105 -3.68 6.46 -5.27
CA PRO A 105 -4.12 5.31 -6.08
C PRO A 105 -3.09 4.17 -6.14
N GLU A 106 -1.79 4.50 -6.16
CA GLU A 106 -0.73 3.48 -6.13
C GLU A 106 -0.69 2.74 -4.78
N PHE A 107 -0.77 3.48 -3.67
CA PHE A 107 -0.89 2.88 -2.34
C PHE A 107 -2.10 1.93 -2.26
N GLN A 108 -3.26 2.34 -2.76
CA GLN A 108 -4.46 1.51 -2.78
C GLN A 108 -4.27 0.22 -3.61
N GLN A 109 -3.60 0.29 -4.77
CA GLN A 109 -3.31 -0.90 -5.59
C GLN A 109 -2.31 -1.86 -4.90
N PHE A 110 -1.26 -1.34 -4.27
CA PHE A 110 -0.36 -2.18 -3.47
C PHE A 110 -1.08 -2.82 -2.27
N GLN A 111 -1.90 -2.04 -1.55
CA GLN A 111 -2.65 -2.51 -0.39
C GLN A 111 -3.61 -3.65 -0.79
N ALA A 112 -4.31 -3.51 -1.92
CA ALA A 112 -5.21 -4.54 -2.44
C ALA A 112 -4.49 -5.86 -2.76
N VAL A 113 -3.38 -5.80 -3.52
CA VAL A 113 -2.61 -7.00 -3.90
C VAL A 113 -1.93 -7.67 -2.70
N LEU A 114 -1.48 -6.89 -1.72
CA LEU A 114 -0.92 -7.43 -0.48
C LEU A 114 -2.01 -8.05 0.40
N HIS A 115 -3.18 -7.42 0.51
CA HIS A 115 -4.31 -7.95 1.29
C HIS A 115 -4.85 -9.26 0.69
N GLU A 116 -5.06 -9.34 -0.63
CA GLU A 116 -5.39 -10.58 -1.38
C GLU A 116 -4.41 -11.70 -1.01
N HIS A 117 -3.11 -11.42 -1.04
CA HIS A 117 -2.08 -12.40 -0.73
C HIS A 117 -2.08 -12.82 0.74
N PHE A 118 -2.16 -11.88 1.68
CA PHE A 118 -2.19 -12.17 3.11
C PHE A 118 -3.43 -12.97 3.51
N GLU A 119 -4.60 -12.64 2.95
CA GLU A 119 -5.84 -13.37 3.20
C GLU A 119 -5.74 -14.83 2.68
N ALA A 120 -5.25 -15.03 1.45
CA ALA A 120 -5.04 -16.36 0.87
C ALA A 120 -3.98 -17.19 1.63
N VAL A 121 -2.92 -16.55 2.13
CA VAL A 121 -1.93 -17.20 3.01
C VAL A 121 -2.59 -17.60 4.33
N THR A 122 -3.37 -16.71 4.95
CA THR A 122 -3.97 -16.89 6.27
C THR A 122 -5.01 -18.01 6.26
N LYS A 123 -5.96 -17.98 5.31
CA LYS A 123 -6.94 -19.04 5.07
C LYS A 123 -6.27 -20.41 4.93
N ARG A 124 -5.16 -20.49 4.17
CA ARG A 124 -4.38 -21.72 3.95
C ARG A 124 -3.59 -22.18 5.18
N VAL A 125 -3.15 -21.28 6.07
CA VAL A 125 -2.47 -21.64 7.32
C VAL A 125 -3.48 -22.20 8.32
N ILE A 126 -4.61 -21.52 8.53
CA ILE A 126 -5.70 -22.00 9.40
C ILE A 126 -6.17 -23.39 8.96
N ALA A 127 -6.49 -23.53 7.66
CA ALA A 127 -6.95 -24.78 7.03
C ALA A 127 -5.99 -25.98 7.17
N ARG A 128 -4.71 -25.75 7.50
CA ARG A 128 -3.67 -26.80 7.60
C ARG A 128 -3.14 -27.02 9.01
N ALA A 129 -3.22 -26.03 9.89
CA ALA A 129 -2.60 -26.05 11.21
C ALA A 129 -3.62 -26.09 12.37
N ILE A 130 -4.89 -25.75 12.11
CA ILE A 130 -5.94 -25.68 13.13
C ILE A 130 -7.12 -26.57 12.73
N GLY A 131 -7.65 -26.38 11.52
CA GLY A 131 -8.79 -27.14 11.01
C GLY A 131 -9.37 -26.50 9.74
N PRO A 132 -10.23 -27.21 8.98
CA PRO A 132 -10.86 -26.66 7.79
C PRO A 132 -11.62 -25.35 8.09
N LYS A 133 -11.62 -24.45 7.10
CA LYS A 133 -12.15 -23.08 7.21
C LYS A 133 -13.63 -23.09 7.62
N ASP A 134 -13.95 -22.24 8.59
CA ASP A 134 -15.30 -21.78 8.96
C ASP A 134 -16.38 -22.87 8.86
N ALA A 135 -16.31 -23.86 9.74
CA ALA A 135 -17.50 -24.64 10.08
C ALA A 135 -18.62 -23.65 10.46
N GLU A 136 -19.81 -23.85 9.89
CA GLU A 136 -20.90 -22.86 9.91
C GLU A 136 -21.15 -22.38 11.34
N VAL A 137 -20.91 -21.09 11.59
CA VAL A 137 -21.18 -20.48 12.90
C VAL A 137 -22.69 -20.49 13.07
N GLU A 138 -23.16 -21.40 13.93
CA GLU A 138 -24.57 -21.66 14.16
C GLU A 138 -25.27 -20.36 14.62
N ILE A 139 -26.02 -19.73 13.72
CA ILE A 139 -26.76 -18.50 14.01
C ILE A 139 -27.97 -18.88 14.87
N ARG A 140 -27.75 -18.93 16.18
CA ARG A 140 -28.81 -19.15 17.17
C ARG A 140 -29.59 -17.87 17.40
N GLU A 141 -30.91 -17.95 17.30
CA GLU A 141 -31.79 -16.88 17.77
C GLU A 141 -31.76 -16.83 19.31
N GLY A 142 -31.30 -15.71 19.85
CA GLY A 142 -31.16 -15.45 21.27
C GLY A 142 -30.57 -14.07 21.50
N GLN A 143 -30.71 -13.53 22.71
CA GLN A 143 -30.02 -12.28 23.07
C GLN A 143 -28.56 -12.56 23.36
N GLU A 144 -27.67 -11.70 22.84
CA GLU A 144 -26.26 -11.68 23.24
C GLU A 144 -26.19 -11.34 24.74
N LEU A 145 -25.51 -12.20 25.51
CA LEU A 145 -25.47 -12.08 26.97
C LEU A 145 -24.44 -11.01 27.37
N GLU A 146 -24.90 -9.77 27.53
CA GLU A 146 -24.12 -8.71 28.17
C GLU A 146 -23.73 -9.12 29.60
N GLY A 147 -22.45 -8.92 29.96
CA GLY A 147 -21.85 -9.25 31.25
C GLY A 147 -20.60 -8.44 31.55
#